data_AF-S0EM32-F1
#
_entry.id   AF-S0EM32-F1
#
_cell.length_a   1.000
_cell.length_b   1.000
_cell.length_c   1.000
_cell.angle_alpha   90.00
_cell.angle_beta   90.00
_cell.angle_gamma   90.00
#
_symmetry.space_group_name_H-M   'P 1'
#
loop_
_entity.id
_entity.type
_entity.pdbx_description
1 polymer ?
#
loop_
_entity_poly.entity_id
_entity_poly.type
_entity_poly.pdbx_seq_one_letter_code
_entity_poly.pdbx_strand_id
1 'polypeptide(L)'
;MDRNNQSHGLGPRHDASSRVQKTESAADRMAALKARVAAAIGTSKAKKPASKPKESTPIPSSGRTDKVRSQDATRLGLVNKQNGENPYYDPSLSTQPGGGKGRQSRSLVFNQKGKYIAQANALRRQAALEAMKKRIAEQTRKAGIDDDLDVERNYVVDAPPEIEWWDEGLVDGGSYYRLDDPSKLKLTTADSIITEYIQHPVALEPPQDRHVPAAKPMFLTSREQAKLRRQRRMAELKEMQAKIRLGLVPAPPPKVKKGNLMRVLGDVAVKDPTAVEARVNREIAERHQKHVETNEERKLTKDQKHDKIATNQQKDAEKGIHMLVFKIESLANGQHRYKIGMNAEQLALTGICVMHPKFNLVIVEGGEWSIKKYKKLMLNRIDWTENSPSRDRDGKQGATRDWLLAEKDNGELKDMSMNECKLVFEGEEKARAFRKWGSKVCETDSEARDALARTKMDNFWQLAKGFA
;
A
#
# COMPACT_ATOMS: atom_id res chain seq x y z
N MET A 1 44.55 -44.84 -24.64
CA MET A 1 44.21 -45.42 -23.32
C MET A 1 42.95 -44.76 -22.84
N ASP A 2 41.93 -45.57 -22.67
CA ASP A 2 40.57 -45.16 -22.33
C ASP A 2 40.45 -44.68 -20.89
N ARG A 3 39.51 -43.77 -20.65
CA ARG A 3 38.48 -43.92 -19.59
C ARG A 3 37.47 -42.77 -19.68
N ASN A 4 36.45 -43.00 -20.50
CA ASN A 4 35.18 -42.32 -20.38
C ASN A 4 34.52 -42.77 -19.05
N ASN A 5 34.21 -41.84 -18.15
CA ASN A 5 33.57 -42.15 -16.87
C ASN A 5 32.46 -41.13 -16.56
N GLN A 6 31.36 -41.22 -17.32
CA GLN A 6 30.12 -40.50 -17.00
C GLN A 6 29.37 -41.28 -15.92
N SER A 7 29.27 -40.72 -14.73
CA SER A 7 28.44 -41.27 -13.65
C SER A 7 26.97 -40.97 -13.93
N HIS A 8 26.15 -42.02 -14.01
CA HIS A 8 24.69 -41.87 -14.07
C HIS A 8 24.13 -41.49 -12.70
N GLY A 9 24.03 -40.18 -12.44
CA GLY A 9 23.36 -39.65 -11.25
C GLY A 9 21.84 -39.91 -11.31
N LEU A 10 21.33 -40.68 -10.35
CA LEU A 10 19.90 -40.92 -10.15
C LEU A 10 19.23 -39.71 -9.48
N GLY A 11 19.05 -38.63 -10.24
CA GLY A 11 18.18 -37.51 -9.85
C GLY A 11 16.71 -37.77 -10.20
N PRO A 12 15.72 -37.23 -9.44
CA PRO A 12 14.31 -37.44 -9.75
C PRO A 12 13.93 -36.91 -11.13
N ARG A 13 13.41 -37.79 -11.99
CA ARG A 13 12.82 -37.38 -13.27
C ARG A 13 11.42 -36.83 -13.04
N HIS A 14 11.19 -35.56 -13.38
CA HIS A 14 9.83 -35.01 -13.43
C HIS A 14 9.06 -35.63 -14.60
N ASP A 15 8.22 -36.61 -14.30
CA ASP A 15 7.27 -37.17 -15.25
C ASP A 15 6.02 -36.28 -15.36
N ALA A 16 5.74 -35.79 -16.58
CA ALA A 16 4.60 -34.92 -16.88
C ALA A 16 3.25 -35.68 -16.88
N SER A 17 3.28 -37.01 -16.89
CA SER A 17 2.09 -37.88 -16.96
C SER A 17 1.30 -37.96 -15.65
N SER A 18 1.91 -37.62 -14.52
CA SER A 18 1.33 -37.81 -13.17
C SER A 18 0.36 -36.71 -12.72
N ARG A 19 -0.02 -35.78 -13.62
CA ARG A 19 -0.93 -34.67 -13.30
C ARG A 19 -2.39 -35.12 -13.23
N VAL A 20 -2.81 -35.58 -12.06
CA VAL A 20 -4.23 -35.83 -11.73
C VAL A 20 -5.08 -34.59 -12.06
N GLN A 21 -5.94 -34.71 -13.07
CA GLN A 21 -6.91 -33.68 -13.39
C GLN A 21 -8.02 -33.69 -12.33
N LYS A 22 -8.13 -32.64 -11.54
CA LYS A 22 -9.31 -32.45 -10.67
C LYS A 22 -10.55 -32.34 -11.54
N THR A 23 -11.51 -33.24 -11.33
CA THR A 23 -12.86 -33.13 -11.88
C THR A 23 -13.55 -31.91 -11.29
N GLU A 24 -13.79 -30.88 -12.10
CA GLU A 24 -14.49 -29.66 -11.66
C GLU A 24 -15.88 -29.97 -11.12
N SER A 25 -16.22 -29.41 -9.95
CA SER A 25 -17.54 -29.56 -9.36
C SER A 25 -18.61 -28.84 -10.17
N ALA A 26 -19.86 -29.31 -10.09
CA ALA A 26 -21.01 -28.57 -10.62
C ALA A 26 -21.11 -27.16 -10.01
N ALA A 27 -20.65 -26.98 -8.77
CA ALA A 27 -20.55 -25.68 -8.11
C ALA A 27 -19.54 -24.74 -8.81
N ASP A 28 -18.37 -25.25 -9.21
CA ASP A 28 -17.34 -24.47 -9.91
C ASP A 28 -17.83 -24.01 -11.28
N ARG A 29 -18.52 -24.89 -12.01
CA ARG A 29 -19.14 -24.57 -13.30
C ARG A 29 -20.22 -23.49 -13.17
N MET A 30 -21.05 -23.56 -12.12
CA MET A 30 -22.05 -22.53 -11.80
C MET A 30 -21.40 -21.19 -11.40
N ALA A 31 -20.31 -21.22 -10.64
CA ALA A 31 -19.55 -20.02 -10.28
C ALA A 31 -18.91 -19.36 -11.52
N ALA A 32 -18.30 -20.15 -12.41
CA ALA A 32 -17.73 -19.67 -13.67
C ALA A 32 -18.79 -19.07 -14.62
N LEU A 33 -19.98 -19.70 -14.70
CA LEU A 33 -21.12 -19.17 -15.46
C LEU A 33 -21.59 -17.82 -14.89
N LYS A 34 -21.74 -17.73 -13.57
CA LYS A 34 -22.15 -16.50 -12.86
C LYS A 34 -21.15 -15.36 -13.06
N ALA A 35 -19.85 -15.65 -13.05
CA ALA A 35 -18.79 -14.68 -13.35
C ALA A 35 -18.85 -14.17 -14.79
N ARG A 36 -19.08 -15.04 -15.77
CA ARG A 36 -19.25 -14.65 -17.19
C ARG A 36 -20.49 -13.78 -17.42
N VAL A 37 -21.61 -14.10 -16.77
CA VAL A 37 -22.84 -13.28 -16.85
C VAL A 37 -22.62 -11.90 -16.22
N ALA A 38 -21.92 -11.81 -15.09
CA ALA A 38 -21.59 -10.52 -14.46
C ALA A 38 -20.71 -9.64 -15.37
N ALA A 39 -19.72 -10.21 -16.05
CA ALA A 39 -18.86 -9.49 -16.99
C ALA A 39 -19.65 -8.96 -18.22
N ALA A 40 -20.61 -9.73 -18.74
CA ALA A 40 -21.43 -9.33 -19.89
C ALA A 40 -22.37 -8.15 -19.61
N ILE A 41 -22.78 -7.95 -18.35
CA ILE A 41 -23.68 -6.84 -17.95
C ILE A 41 -22.91 -5.53 -17.74
N GLY A 42 -21.59 -5.59 -17.48
CA GLY A 42 -20.77 -4.42 -17.14
C GLY A 42 -20.43 -3.48 -18.31
N THR A 43 -20.62 -3.88 -19.57
CA THR A 43 -20.09 -3.15 -20.75
C THR A 43 -21.08 -2.16 -21.39
N SER A 44 -22.32 -2.04 -20.89
CA SER A 44 -23.38 -1.24 -21.50
C SER A 44 -23.72 0.06 -20.77
N LYS A 45 -22.77 1.01 -20.66
CA LYS A 45 -23.09 2.42 -20.39
C LYS A 45 -22.13 3.40 -21.07
N ALA A 46 -22.56 3.93 -22.21
CA ALA A 46 -21.78 4.85 -23.05
C ALA A 46 -21.91 6.33 -22.62
N LYS A 47 -20.83 7.08 -22.91
CA LYS A 47 -20.68 8.54 -22.87
C LYS A 47 -21.91 9.35 -23.32
N LYS A 48 -22.12 10.51 -22.70
CA LYS A 48 -22.70 11.72 -23.33
C LYS A 48 -21.76 12.93 -23.11
N PRO A 49 -21.62 13.85 -24.09
CA PRO A 49 -20.75 15.03 -23.99
C PRO A 49 -21.46 16.25 -23.38
N ALA A 50 -20.69 17.31 -23.14
CA ALA A 50 -21.08 18.52 -22.41
C ALA A 50 -21.66 19.65 -23.29
N SER A 51 -22.36 20.60 -22.66
CA SER A 51 -22.73 21.91 -23.22
C SER A 51 -22.68 23.00 -22.14
N LYS A 52 -22.17 24.19 -22.49
CA LYS A 52 -22.08 25.40 -21.63
C LYS A 52 -23.30 26.32 -21.83
N PRO A 53 -23.53 27.31 -20.95
CA PRO A 53 -24.83 27.98 -20.80
C PRO A 53 -24.99 29.27 -21.62
N LYS A 54 -26.22 29.80 -21.69
CA LYS A 54 -26.54 31.21 -21.92
C LYS A 54 -27.90 31.61 -21.34
N GLU A 55 -28.17 32.90 -21.35
CA GLU A 55 -28.99 33.68 -20.41
C GLU A 55 -29.93 34.63 -21.18
N SER A 56 -31.08 35.00 -20.58
CA SER A 56 -31.85 36.27 -20.74
C SER A 56 -33.40 36.14 -20.76
N THR A 57 -34.04 37.13 -20.12
CA THR A 57 -35.47 37.49 -19.99
C THR A 57 -35.87 38.56 -21.06
N PRO A 58 -37.07 39.21 -21.11
CA PRO A 58 -38.27 39.23 -20.23
C PRO A 58 -39.68 39.19 -20.95
N ILE A 59 -40.74 39.40 -20.15
CA ILE A 59 -42.21 39.53 -20.39
C ILE A 59 -42.62 40.82 -21.16
N PRO A 60 -43.85 40.94 -21.74
CA PRO A 60 -45.10 41.43 -21.07
C PRO A 60 -46.42 40.72 -21.57
N SER A 61 -47.68 41.02 -21.18
CA SER A 61 -48.34 41.50 -19.93
C SER A 61 -49.91 41.41 -20.04
N SER A 62 -50.65 41.77 -18.97
CA SER A 62 -52.13 42.01 -18.87
C SER A 62 -53.11 40.81 -18.79
N GLY A 63 -54.20 40.84 -18.00
CA GLY A 63 -54.62 41.78 -16.93
C GLY A 63 -56.05 41.54 -16.38
N ARG A 64 -56.39 42.17 -15.23
CA ARG A 64 -57.73 42.26 -14.55
C ARG A 64 -58.21 41.01 -13.76
N THR A 65 -58.38 41.05 -12.42
CA THR A 65 -59.51 41.55 -11.57
C THR A 65 -60.83 40.80 -11.83
N ASP A 66 -61.66 40.38 -10.86
CA ASP A 66 -61.83 40.83 -9.46
C ASP A 66 -62.54 39.79 -8.53
N LYS A 67 -62.59 40.12 -7.22
CA LYS A 67 -63.39 39.63 -6.05
C LYS A 67 -64.41 38.45 -6.09
N VAL A 68 -64.28 37.60 -5.05
CA VAL A 68 -65.27 37.25 -3.97
C VAL A 68 -66.77 37.06 -4.33
N ARG A 69 -67.34 35.85 -4.10
CA ARG A 69 -68.09 35.47 -2.87
C ARG A 69 -68.61 34.01 -2.89
N SER A 70 -68.80 33.45 -1.69
CA SER A 70 -69.55 32.22 -1.39
C SER A 70 -70.99 32.22 -1.93
N GLN A 71 -71.52 31.04 -2.31
CA GLN A 71 -72.83 30.62 -1.79
C GLN A 71 -73.05 29.10 -1.80
N ASP A 72 -74.04 28.69 -1.01
CA ASP A 72 -74.29 27.32 -0.54
C ASP A 72 -75.28 26.53 -1.42
N ALA A 73 -75.54 25.28 -1.05
CA ALA A 73 -76.36 24.34 -1.81
C ALA A 73 -77.87 24.65 -1.86
N THR A 74 -78.51 24.31 -2.98
CA THR A 74 -79.95 23.93 -3.02
C THR A 74 -80.19 22.76 -3.98
N ARG A 75 -81.35 22.11 -3.84
CA ARG A 75 -81.62 20.71 -4.21
C ARG A 75 -82.70 20.60 -5.32
N LEU A 76 -82.62 19.48 -6.06
CA LEU A 76 -83.71 18.75 -6.74
C LEU A 76 -84.36 19.37 -8.00
N GLY A 77 -84.72 18.47 -8.94
CA GLY A 77 -85.52 18.79 -10.13
C GLY A 77 -85.30 17.84 -11.32
N LEU A 78 -85.62 16.55 -11.20
CA LEU A 78 -85.73 15.68 -12.38
C LEU A 78 -87.10 15.89 -13.05
N VAL A 79 -87.11 16.20 -14.35
CA VAL A 79 -88.26 16.00 -15.23
C VAL A 79 -87.80 15.31 -16.52
N ASN A 80 -88.54 14.28 -16.90
CA ASN A 80 -88.24 13.37 -18.00
C ASN A 80 -88.77 13.91 -19.35
N LYS A 81 -88.01 13.80 -20.45
CA LYS A 81 -88.61 13.87 -21.81
C LYS A 81 -87.78 13.22 -22.93
N GLN A 82 -88.31 12.07 -23.37
CA GLN A 82 -88.50 11.60 -24.76
C GLN A 82 -87.31 11.40 -25.73
N ASN A 83 -87.46 10.31 -26.49
CA ASN A 83 -86.58 9.83 -27.56
C ASN A 83 -86.35 10.86 -28.68
N GLY A 84 -85.12 10.88 -29.17
CA GLY A 84 -84.76 11.30 -30.52
C GLY A 84 -83.46 10.60 -30.90
N GLU A 85 -83.48 9.76 -31.94
CA GLU A 85 -82.25 9.15 -32.47
C GLU A 85 -81.34 10.24 -33.05
N ASN A 86 -80.04 10.13 -32.79
CA ASN A 86 -79.08 11.18 -33.10
C ASN A 86 -78.76 11.17 -34.62
N PRO A 87 -79.08 12.23 -35.39
CA PRO A 87 -78.92 12.24 -36.85
C PRO A 87 -77.46 12.24 -37.35
N TYR A 88 -76.48 12.20 -36.44
CA TYR A 88 -75.04 12.08 -36.75
C TYR A 88 -74.44 10.71 -36.38
N TYR A 89 -75.26 9.74 -35.96
CA TYR A 89 -74.82 8.39 -35.64
C TYR A 89 -75.10 7.45 -36.82
N ASP A 90 -74.05 7.00 -37.51
CA ASP A 90 -74.15 6.00 -38.58
C ASP A 90 -73.91 4.58 -38.01
N PRO A 91 -74.93 3.71 -37.94
CA PRO A 91 -74.79 2.36 -37.41
C PRO A 91 -73.89 1.46 -38.26
N SER A 92 -73.70 1.76 -39.55
CA SER A 92 -72.94 0.92 -40.49
C SER A 92 -71.44 0.87 -40.18
N LEU A 93 -70.91 1.86 -39.47
CA LEU A 93 -69.52 1.90 -39.01
C LEU A 93 -69.20 0.86 -37.91
N SER A 94 -70.21 0.22 -37.33
CA SER A 94 -70.04 -0.79 -36.27
C SER A 94 -69.89 -2.23 -36.79
N THR A 95 -70.19 -2.49 -38.06
CA THR A 95 -70.29 -3.83 -38.64
C THR A 95 -69.22 -4.12 -39.70
N GLN A 96 -67.97 -4.31 -39.23
CA GLN A 96 -66.94 -5.04 -39.98
C GLN A 96 -66.26 -6.11 -39.09
N PRO A 97 -66.47 -7.41 -39.36
CA PRO A 97 -65.86 -8.49 -38.59
C PRO A 97 -64.48 -8.86 -39.16
N GLY A 98 -63.38 -8.36 -38.56
CA GLY A 98 -62.04 -8.74 -39.05
C GLY A 98 -60.84 -8.24 -38.25
N GLY A 99 -60.24 -9.13 -37.45
CA GLY A 99 -58.78 -9.22 -37.26
C GLY A 99 -58.02 -8.15 -36.45
N GLY A 100 -58.56 -6.96 -36.22
CA GLY A 100 -57.88 -5.88 -35.51
C GLY A 100 -58.25 -5.79 -34.02
N LYS A 101 -57.37 -6.21 -33.09
CA LYS A 101 -57.51 -5.84 -31.67
C LYS A 101 -57.33 -4.32 -31.52
N GLY A 102 -58.45 -3.59 -31.52
CA GLY A 102 -58.47 -2.17 -31.20
C GLY A 102 -57.76 -1.93 -29.87
N ARG A 103 -56.84 -0.95 -29.83
CA ARG A 103 -56.14 -0.57 -28.60
C ARG A 103 -57.15 0.03 -27.62
N GLN A 104 -57.68 -0.80 -26.73
CA GLN A 104 -58.37 -0.38 -25.51
C GLN A 104 -57.48 0.67 -24.82
N SER A 105 -57.94 1.92 -24.77
CA SER A 105 -57.23 2.97 -24.03
C SER A 105 -57.21 2.57 -22.55
N ARG A 106 -56.02 2.56 -21.94
CA ARG A 106 -55.91 2.23 -20.52
C ARG A 106 -56.76 3.20 -19.71
N SER A 107 -57.69 2.68 -18.92
CA SER A 107 -58.53 3.50 -18.06
C SER A 107 -57.66 4.34 -17.12
N LEU A 108 -58.04 5.60 -16.93
CA LEU A 108 -57.35 6.51 -16.05
C LEU A 108 -57.64 6.14 -14.59
N VAL A 109 -56.79 5.30 -14.01
CA VAL A 109 -56.83 4.95 -12.59
C VAL A 109 -56.28 6.12 -11.78
N PHE A 110 -57.14 7.08 -11.45
CA PHE A 110 -56.80 8.21 -10.60
C PHE A 110 -56.54 7.73 -9.17
N ASN A 111 -55.30 7.85 -8.71
CA ASN A 111 -54.96 7.57 -7.31
C ASN A 111 -55.47 8.68 -6.41
N GLN A 112 -56.15 8.30 -5.32
CA GLN A 112 -56.69 9.24 -4.34
C GLN A 112 -55.60 10.14 -3.76
N LYS A 113 -55.96 11.41 -3.50
CA LYS A 113 -55.07 12.42 -2.91
C LYS A 113 -54.42 11.87 -1.63
N GLY A 114 -53.10 11.98 -1.54
CA GLY A 114 -52.33 11.50 -0.39
C GLY A 114 -51.80 10.05 -0.47
N LYS A 115 -52.27 9.17 -1.37
CA LYS A 115 -51.79 7.76 -1.46
C LYS A 115 -50.26 7.67 -1.59
N TYR A 116 -49.68 8.39 -2.55
CA TYR A 116 -48.22 8.44 -2.73
C TYR A 116 -47.48 9.27 -1.67
N ILE A 117 -48.16 10.24 -1.04
CA ILE A 117 -47.58 11.02 0.07
C ILE A 117 -47.40 10.12 1.30
N ALA A 118 -48.41 9.29 1.60
CA ALA A 118 -48.35 8.28 2.66
C ALA A 118 -47.26 7.23 2.37
N GLN A 119 -47.18 6.72 1.13
CA GLN A 119 -46.14 5.77 0.72
C GLN A 119 -44.73 6.37 0.82
N ALA A 120 -44.53 7.61 0.36
CA ALA A 120 -43.26 8.32 0.49
C ALA A 120 -42.88 8.58 1.96
N ASN A 121 -43.85 8.91 2.81
CA ASN A 121 -43.62 9.10 4.25
C ASN A 121 -43.30 7.77 4.95
N ALA A 122 -43.91 6.65 4.56
CA ALA A 122 -43.55 5.33 5.06
C ALA A 122 -42.11 4.96 4.68
N LEU A 123 -41.70 5.18 3.42
CA LEU A 123 -40.33 4.93 2.96
C LEU A 123 -39.31 5.83 3.70
N ARG A 124 -39.62 7.11 3.90
CA ARG A 124 -38.79 8.03 4.72
C ARG A 124 -38.64 7.54 6.16
N ARG A 125 -39.71 7.04 6.80
CA ARG A 125 -39.64 6.44 8.15
C ARG A 125 -38.77 5.18 8.16
N GLN A 126 -38.91 4.31 7.15
CA GLN A 126 -38.08 3.11 7.03
C GLN A 126 -36.59 3.47 6.88
N ALA A 127 -36.26 4.42 6.01
CA ALA A 127 -34.90 4.91 5.84
C ALA A 127 -34.35 5.60 7.11
N ALA A 128 -35.19 6.33 7.85
CA ALA A 128 -34.80 6.93 9.13
C ALA A 128 -34.55 5.86 10.22
N LEU A 129 -35.36 4.80 10.28
CA LEU A 129 -35.15 3.66 11.18
C LEU A 129 -33.90 2.86 10.80
N GLU A 130 -33.62 2.68 9.51
CA GLU A 130 -32.40 2.04 9.02
C GLU A 130 -31.15 2.88 9.36
N ALA A 131 -31.20 4.19 9.13
CA ALA A 131 -30.13 5.11 9.54
C ALA A 131 -29.94 5.17 11.06
N MET A 132 -31.01 5.06 11.85
CA MET A 132 -30.95 4.96 13.31
C MET A 132 -30.31 3.63 13.75
N LYS A 133 -30.73 2.49 13.19
CA LYS A 133 -30.10 1.18 13.43
C LYS A 133 -28.62 1.20 13.07
N LYS A 134 -28.25 1.82 11.94
CA LYS A 134 -26.86 1.97 11.51
C LYS A 134 -26.04 2.79 12.50
N ARG A 135 -26.56 3.94 12.97
CA ARG A 135 -25.90 4.73 14.03
C ARG A 135 -25.75 3.97 15.34
N ILE A 136 -26.76 3.21 15.75
CA ILE A 136 -26.69 2.38 16.96
C ILE A 136 -25.57 1.33 16.80
N ALA A 137 -25.52 0.62 15.68
CA ALA A 137 -24.44 -0.34 15.39
C ALA A 137 -23.05 0.32 15.35
N GLU A 138 -22.92 1.49 14.71
CA GLU A 138 -21.69 2.29 14.70
C GLU A 138 -21.27 2.72 16.12
N GLN A 139 -22.22 3.11 16.98
CA GLN A 139 -21.99 3.46 18.39
C GLN A 139 -21.61 2.24 19.25
N THR A 140 -22.28 1.10 19.10
CA THR A 140 -21.94 -0.15 19.81
C THR A 140 -20.54 -0.63 19.43
N ARG A 141 -20.19 -0.61 18.14
CA ARG A 141 -18.84 -0.94 17.66
C ARG A 141 -17.79 0.02 18.22
N LYS A 142 -18.10 1.33 18.27
CA LYS A 142 -17.22 2.36 18.88
C LYS A 142 -17.10 2.22 20.41
N ALA A 143 -18.11 1.67 21.09
CA ALA A 143 -18.08 1.41 22.53
C ALA A 143 -17.23 0.20 22.91
N GLY A 144 -16.76 -0.61 21.96
CA GLY A 144 -15.83 -1.73 22.21
C GLY A 144 -16.46 -3.00 22.78
N ILE A 145 -17.78 -3.04 23.01
CA ILE A 145 -18.50 -4.20 23.58
C ILE A 145 -18.31 -5.46 22.72
N ASP A 146 -18.17 -5.29 21.40
CA ASP A 146 -17.93 -6.37 20.43
C ASP A 146 -16.46 -6.86 20.42
N ASP A 147 -15.51 -6.01 20.84
CA ASP A 147 -14.07 -6.33 20.86
C ASP A 147 -13.68 -7.22 22.07
N ASP A 148 -14.38 -7.12 23.20
CA ASP A 148 -14.13 -7.98 24.38
C ASP A 148 -14.68 -9.41 24.20
N LEU A 149 -15.85 -9.56 23.57
CA LEU A 149 -16.46 -10.87 23.26
C LEU A 149 -15.59 -11.74 22.34
N ASP A 150 -14.85 -11.12 21.44
CA ASP A 150 -13.96 -11.78 20.48
C ASP A 150 -12.65 -12.27 21.14
N VAL A 151 -12.22 -11.60 22.23
CA VAL A 151 -11.12 -12.05 23.08
C VAL A 151 -11.55 -13.24 23.94
N GLU A 152 -12.76 -13.22 24.50
CA GLU A 152 -13.31 -14.35 25.28
C GLU A 152 -13.39 -15.64 24.46
N ARG A 153 -13.76 -15.57 23.17
CA ARG A 153 -13.76 -16.75 22.28
C ARG A 153 -12.40 -17.44 22.17
N ASN A 154 -11.29 -16.69 22.18
CA ASN A 154 -9.95 -17.28 22.07
C ASN A 154 -9.52 -18.02 23.33
N TYR A 155 -10.22 -17.84 24.47
CA TYR A 155 -10.02 -18.62 25.69
C TYR A 155 -11.02 -19.78 25.84
N VAL A 156 -11.96 -19.94 24.91
CA VAL A 156 -12.81 -21.14 24.86
C VAL A 156 -11.96 -22.30 24.37
N VAL A 157 -11.64 -23.21 25.28
CA VAL A 157 -10.97 -24.47 24.95
C VAL A 157 -12.00 -25.37 24.27
N ASP A 158 -11.84 -25.55 22.96
CA ASP A 158 -12.61 -26.56 22.20
C ASP A 158 -12.38 -27.95 22.81
N ALA A 159 -13.42 -28.79 22.79
CA ALA A 159 -13.28 -30.17 23.25
C ALA A 159 -12.22 -30.91 22.42
N PRO A 160 -11.31 -31.67 23.05
CA PRO A 160 -10.30 -32.43 22.32
C PRO A 160 -10.99 -33.43 21.37
N PRO A 161 -10.43 -33.68 20.17
CA PRO A 161 -11.00 -34.66 19.24
C PRO A 161 -10.95 -36.07 19.83
N GLU A 162 -11.85 -36.96 19.39
CA GLU A 162 -11.91 -38.35 19.88
C GLU A 162 -10.64 -39.16 19.59
N ILE A 163 -9.86 -38.76 18.59
CA ILE A 163 -8.53 -39.25 18.26
C ILE A 163 -7.66 -38.07 17.78
N GLU A 164 -6.40 -38.01 18.19
CA GLU A 164 -5.46 -37.01 17.70
C GLU A 164 -4.91 -37.39 16.31
N TRP A 165 -4.59 -36.38 15.49
CA TRP A 165 -4.22 -36.55 14.07
C TRP A 165 -2.98 -37.41 13.82
N TRP A 166 -2.13 -37.61 14.83
CA TRP A 166 -0.94 -38.46 14.77
C TRP A 166 -1.22 -39.93 15.10
N ASP A 167 -2.33 -40.23 15.78
CA ASP A 167 -2.78 -41.59 16.11
C ASP A 167 -3.78 -42.17 15.09
N GLU A 168 -4.39 -41.33 14.23
CA GLU A 168 -5.39 -41.75 13.23
C GLU A 168 -4.89 -42.92 12.35
N GLY A 169 -3.59 -42.96 12.04
CA GLY A 169 -2.96 -44.03 11.27
C GLY A 169 -2.64 -45.31 12.06
N LEU A 170 -2.72 -45.28 13.39
CA LEU A 170 -2.32 -46.38 14.28
C LEU A 170 -3.53 -47.19 14.81
N VAL A 171 -4.75 -46.67 14.67
CA VAL A 171 -5.98 -47.27 15.22
C VAL A 171 -6.96 -47.64 14.11
N ASP A 172 -7.77 -48.69 14.32
CA ASP A 172 -8.87 -49.06 13.44
C ASP A 172 -10.25 -48.58 13.95
N GLY A 173 -10.37 -47.27 14.10
CA GLY A 173 -11.57 -46.58 14.58
C GLY A 173 -11.31 -45.09 14.83
N GLY A 174 -12.36 -44.34 15.15
CA GLY A 174 -12.27 -42.90 15.41
C GLY A 174 -12.01 -42.50 16.86
N SER A 175 -11.75 -43.45 17.77
CA SER A 175 -11.61 -43.15 19.20
C SER A 175 -10.76 -44.14 19.99
N TYR A 176 -10.16 -43.65 21.08
CA TYR A 176 -9.29 -44.42 21.98
C TYR A 176 -9.99 -45.45 22.88
N TYR A 177 -11.31 -45.59 22.83
CA TYR A 177 -12.07 -46.46 23.76
C TYR A 177 -11.85 -47.97 23.61
N ARG A 178 -11.07 -48.43 22.61
CA ARG A 178 -10.86 -49.86 22.31
C ARG A 178 -9.38 -50.22 22.10
N LEU A 179 -8.47 -49.52 22.79
CA LEU A 179 -7.03 -49.83 22.75
C LEU A 179 -6.69 -51.21 23.31
N ASP A 180 -7.54 -51.78 24.17
CA ASP A 180 -7.34 -53.12 24.77
C ASP A 180 -7.57 -54.28 23.79
N ASP A 181 -8.18 -54.04 22.62
CA ASP A 181 -8.38 -55.06 21.57
C ASP A 181 -7.23 -55.02 20.55
N PRO A 182 -6.34 -56.03 20.52
CA PRO A 182 -5.22 -56.05 19.57
C PRO A 182 -5.68 -56.03 18.10
N SER A 183 -6.91 -56.47 17.82
CA SER A 183 -7.53 -56.45 16.48
C SER A 183 -7.82 -55.04 15.98
N LYS A 184 -7.79 -54.04 16.88
CA LYS A 184 -8.07 -52.63 16.61
C LYS A 184 -6.83 -51.74 16.58
N LEU A 185 -5.65 -52.33 16.72
CA LEU A 185 -4.37 -51.66 16.67
C LEU A 185 -3.63 -52.01 15.37
N LYS A 186 -3.38 -51.01 14.51
CA LYS A 186 -2.61 -51.15 13.27
C LYS A 186 -1.10 -51.08 13.54
N LEU A 187 -0.62 -51.86 14.51
CA LEU A 187 0.80 -51.88 14.93
C LEU A 187 1.60 -52.99 14.24
N THR A 188 0.95 -54.10 13.88
CA THR A 188 1.57 -55.28 13.25
C THR A 188 0.92 -55.67 11.91
N THR A 189 -0.13 -54.96 11.52
CA THR A 189 -0.81 -55.12 10.21
C THR A 189 0.12 -54.67 9.08
N ALA A 190 0.01 -55.27 7.89
CA ALA A 190 0.80 -54.90 6.71
C ALA A 190 0.63 -53.42 6.29
N ASP A 191 -0.50 -52.80 6.64
CA ASP A 191 -0.80 -51.39 6.40
C ASP A 191 -0.31 -50.44 7.52
N SER A 192 0.53 -50.92 8.45
CA SER A 192 1.07 -50.10 9.54
C SER A 192 2.08 -49.06 9.06
N ILE A 193 2.05 -47.88 9.68
CA ILE A 193 3.08 -46.85 9.54
C ILE A 193 4.36 -47.24 10.33
N ILE A 194 4.22 -48.08 11.36
CA ILE A 194 5.34 -48.51 12.19
C ILE A 194 6.08 -49.64 11.50
N THR A 195 7.39 -49.45 11.30
CA THR A 195 8.28 -50.45 10.72
C THR A 195 9.58 -50.51 11.52
N GLU A 196 10.44 -51.49 11.24
CA GLU A 196 11.79 -51.58 11.81
C GLU A 196 12.73 -50.42 11.38
N TYR A 197 12.33 -49.61 10.39
CA TYR A 197 13.19 -48.58 9.81
C TYR A 197 13.07 -47.23 10.52
N ILE A 198 14.21 -46.70 10.96
CA ILE A 198 14.32 -45.37 11.56
C ILE A 198 14.51 -44.32 10.45
N GLN A 199 13.46 -43.53 10.18
CA GLN A 199 13.57 -42.39 9.28
C GLN A 199 14.45 -41.30 9.89
N HIS A 200 15.56 -41.00 9.22
CA HIS A 200 16.36 -39.82 9.54
C HIS A 200 15.72 -38.61 8.85
N PRO A 201 15.33 -37.54 9.59
CA PRO A 201 14.69 -36.38 8.99
C PRO A 201 15.65 -35.65 8.03
N VAL A 202 15.08 -34.97 7.03
CA VAL A 202 15.87 -34.21 6.05
C VAL A 202 16.64 -33.10 6.78
N ALA A 203 17.96 -33.14 6.68
CA ALA A 203 18.82 -32.08 7.20
C ALA A 203 18.55 -30.77 6.45
N LEU A 204 17.90 -29.82 7.13
CA LEU A 204 17.70 -28.47 6.61
C LEU A 204 18.96 -27.65 6.83
N GLU A 205 19.40 -26.92 5.78
CA GLU A 205 20.48 -25.93 5.92
C GLU A 205 20.08 -24.89 6.98
N PRO A 206 20.95 -24.56 7.94
CA PRO A 206 20.63 -23.58 8.97
C PRO A 206 20.43 -22.20 8.32
N PRO A 207 19.43 -21.41 8.73
CA PRO A 207 19.18 -20.08 8.14
C PRO A 207 20.42 -19.17 8.16
N GLN A 208 21.26 -19.33 9.18
CA GLN A 208 22.51 -18.59 9.39
C GLN A 208 23.57 -18.81 8.29
N ASP A 209 23.56 -19.94 7.57
CA ASP A 209 24.50 -20.16 6.47
C ASP A 209 24.23 -19.23 5.27
N ARG A 210 23.06 -18.59 5.20
CA ARG A 210 22.81 -17.50 4.24
C ARG A 210 23.58 -16.23 4.58
N HIS A 211 24.00 -16.06 5.82
CA HIS A 211 24.72 -14.91 6.32
C HIS A 211 26.26 -15.13 6.30
N VAL A 212 26.77 -15.88 5.31
CA VAL A 212 28.22 -16.09 5.13
C VAL A 212 28.94 -14.73 5.17
N PRO A 213 29.82 -14.49 6.16
CA PRO A 213 30.54 -13.22 6.24
C PRO A 213 31.37 -13.00 4.98
N ALA A 214 31.18 -11.85 4.33
CA ALA A 214 31.98 -11.49 3.15
C ALA A 214 33.48 -11.55 3.50
N ALA A 215 34.29 -12.06 2.55
CA ALA A 215 35.72 -12.25 2.73
C ALA A 215 36.38 -11.00 3.34
N LYS A 216 37.07 -11.19 4.47
CA LYS A 216 37.61 -10.10 5.29
C LYS A 216 38.47 -9.15 4.44
N PRO A 217 38.15 -7.84 4.37
CA PRO A 217 38.91 -6.91 3.54
C PRO A 217 40.36 -6.82 4.05
N MET A 218 41.32 -7.01 3.15
CA MET A 218 42.74 -6.87 3.46
C MET A 218 43.13 -5.39 3.55
N PHE A 219 43.41 -4.92 4.77
CA PHE A 219 43.88 -3.56 5.01
C PHE A 219 45.40 -3.47 4.82
N LEU A 220 45.84 -2.53 4.00
CA LEU A 220 47.27 -2.21 3.82
C LEU A 220 47.71 -1.14 4.82
N THR A 221 48.90 -1.32 5.40
CA THR A 221 49.56 -0.31 6.24
C THR A 221 49.86 0.96 5.44
N SER A 222 50.03 2.10 6.12
CA SER A 222 50.38 3.39 5.49
C SER A 222 51.66 3.30 4.63
N ARG A 223 52.64 2.48 5.06
CA ARG A 223 53.89 2.19 4.34
C ARG A 223 53.64 1.42 3.04
N GLU A 224 52.81 0.38 3.08
CA GLU A 224 52.46 -0.42 1.90
C GLU A 224 51.62 0.38 0.91
N GLN A 225 50.64 1.14 1.39
CA GLN A 225 49.87 2.07 0.55
C GLN A 225 50.81 3.10 -0.13
N ALA A 226 51.81 3.62 0.58
CA ALA A 226 52.81 4.53 0.00
C ALA A 226 53.73 3.82 -1.01
N LYS A 227 54.10 2.54 -0.78
CA LYS A 227 54.83 1.72 -1.75
C LYS A 227 54.01 1.49 -3.02
N LEU A 228 52.76 1.06 -2.89
CA LEU A 228 51.83 0.82 -4.00
C LEU A 228 51.55 2.10 -4.81
N ARG A 229 51.30 3.24 -4.13
CA ARG A 229 51.13 4.54 -4.80
C ARG A 229 52.38 4.97 -5.58
N ARG A 230 53.59 4.75 -5.04
CA ARG A 230 54.85 5.05 -5.74
C ARG A 230 55.05 4.14 -6.95
N GLN A 231 54.80 2.83 -6.81
CA GLN A 231 54.92 1.86 -7.91
C GLN A 231 53.94 2.17 -9.05
N ARG A 232 52.66 2.46 -8.76
CA ARG A 232 51.67 2.85 -9.78
C ARG A 232 52.09 4.12 -10.53
N ARG A 233 52.44 5.19 -9.81
CA ARG A 233 52.95 6.44 -10.45
C ARG A 233 54.21 6.22 -11.28
N MET A 234 55.13 5.35 -10.83
CA MET A 234 56.33 5.02 -11.58
C MET A 234 56.01 4.26 -12.87
N ALA A 235 55.04 3.33 -12.83
CA ALA A 235 54.56 2.63 -14.02
C ALA A 235 53.88 3.58 -15.01
N GLU A 236 52.93 4.41 -14.54
CA GLU A 236 52.24 5.44 -15.33
C GLU A 236 53.24 6.42 -16.00
N LEU A 237 54.25 6.89 -15.26
CA LEU A 237 55.30 7.76 -15.80
C LEU A 237 56.17 7.04 -16.83
N LYS A 238 56.56 5.79 -16.59
CA LYS A 238 57.36 4.99 -17.53
C LYS A 238 56.58 4.68 -18.82
N GLU A 239 55.28 4.43 -18.70
CA GLU A 239 54.37 4.24 -19.83
C GLU A 239 54.23 5.54 -20.66
N MET A 240 54.01 6.69 -20.02
CA MET A 240 53.97 7.99 -20.72
C MET A 240 55.31 8.31 -21.40
N GLN A 241 56.44 8.07 -20.74
CA GLN A 241 57.77 8.24 -21.34
C GLN A 241 57.99 7.32 -22.54
N ALA A 242 57.49 6.07 -22.49
CA ALA A 242 57.54 5.17 -23.63
C ALA A 242 56.67 5.65 -24.80
N LYS A 243 55.45 6.15 -24.53
CA LYS A 243 54.56 6.75 -25.54
C LYS A 243 55.17 8.00 -26.21
N ILE A 244 55.88 8.83 -25.43
CA ILE A 244 56.61 10.00 -25.97
C ILE A 244 57.81 9.54 -26.81
N ARG A 245 58.60 8.56 -26.34
CA ARG A 245 59.75 8.02 -27.10
C ARG A 245 59.33 7.36 -28.42
N LEU A 246 58.15 6.74 -28.45
CA LEU A 246 57.57 6.12 -29.63
C LEU A 246 56.79 7.12 -30.51
N GLY A 247 56.68 8.39 -30.11
CA GLY A 247 56.05 9.45 -30.90
C GLY A 247 54.52 9.51 -30.87
N LEU A 248 53.83 8.65 -30.11
CA LEU A 248 52.35 8.66 -30.02
C LEU A 248 51.80 9.87 -29.25
N VAL A 249 52.61 10.48 -28.39
CA VAL A 249 52.21 11.63 -27.57
C VAL A 249 53.32 12.68 -27.65
N PRO A 250 53.03 13.94 -28.03
CA PRO A 250 54.04 15.00 -28.04
C PRO A 250 54.55 15.30 -26.62
N ALA A 251 55.80 15.72 -26.50
CA ALA A 251 56.36 16.11 -25.21
C ALA A 251 55.56 17.28 -24.61
N PRO A 252 55.13 17.21 -23.33
CA PRO A 252 54.30 18.25 -22.74
C PRO A 252 55.08 19.58 -22.59
N PRO A 253 54.46 20.74 -22.90
CA PRO A 253 55.12 22.03 -22.81
C PRO A 253 55.48 22.42 -21.36
N PRO A 254 56.51 23.28 -21.16
CA PRO A 254 56.95 23.68 -19.83
C PRO A 254 55.84 24.44 -19.06
N LYS A 255 55.64 24.08 -17.80
CA LYS A 255 54.56 24.66 -16.98
C LYS A 255 54.90 26.09 -16.53
N VAL A 256 54.35 27.09 -17.21
CA VAL A 256 54.50 28.50 -16.81
C VAL A 256 53.57 28.86 -15.63
N LYS A 257 54.08 29.73 -14.76
CA LYS A 257 53.40 30.38 -13.61
C LYS A 257 53.81 31.85 -13.60
N LYS A 258 53.01 32.76 -13.02
CA LYS A 258 53.38 34.18 -12.85
C LYS A 258 54.79 34.38 -12.27
N GLY A 259 55.09 33.75 -11.12
CA GLY A 259 56.42 33.82 -10.50
C GLY A 259 57.57 33.10 -11.25
N ASN A 260 57.29 32.39 -12.34
CA ASN A 260 58.30 31.73 -13.19
C ASN A 260 58.29 32.31 -14.63
N LEU A 261 57.55 33.40 -14.86
CA LEU A 261 57.27 33.96 -16.18
C LEU A 261 58.54 34.54 -16.81
N MET A 262 59.24 35.42 -16.09
CA MET A 262 60.53 36.00 -16.51
C MET A 262 61.62 34.95 -16.76
N ARG A 263 61.60 33.82 -16.04
CA ARG A 263 62.61 32.76 -16.19
C ARG A 263 62.38 31.83 -17.39
N VAL A 264 61.13 31.69 -17.85
CA VAL A 264 60.78 30.76 -18.95
C VAL A 264 60.50 31.50 -20.26
N LEU A 265 60.00 32.72 -20.21
CA LEU A 265 59.61 33.53 -21.37
C LEU A 265 60.24 34.94 -21.36
N GLY A 266 61.34 35.15 -20.62
CA GLY A 266 62.00 36.45 -20.47
C GLY A 266 62.23 37.18 -21.79
N ASP A 267 62.89 36.53 -22.76
CA ASP A 267 63.22 37.10 -24.07
C ASP A 267 62.00 37.55 -24.90
N VAL A 268 60.82 36.99 -24.61
CA VAL A 268 59.55 37.34 -25.25
C VAL A 268 58.81 38.40 -24.42
N ALA A 269 58.87 38.29 -23.09
CA ALA A 269 58.21 39.20 -22.16
C ALA A 269 58.88 40.59 -22.09
N VAL A 270 60.16 40.69 -22.43
CA VAL A 270 60.86 41.97 -22.64
C VAL A 270 60.34 42.72 -23.87
N LYS A 271 59.80 41.99 -24.86
CA LYS A 271 59.21 42.60 -26.08
C LYS A 271 57.75 42.99 -25.84
N ASP A 272 56.92 42.04 -25.40
CA ASP A 272 55.48 42.23 -25.21
C ASP A 272 55.01 41.69 -23.83
N PRO A 273 55.21 42.44 -22.74
CA PRO A 273 54.92 41.95 -21.39
C PRO A 273 53.43 41.58 -21.21
N THR A 274 52.52 42.43 -21.68
CA THR A 274 51.06 42.22 -21.58
C THR A 274 50.60 40.97 -22.33
N ALA A 275 51.18 40.69 -23.51
CA ALA A 275 50.83 39.50 -24.30
C ALA A 275 51.31 38.21 -23.62
N VAL A 276 52.51 38.22 -23.04
CA VAL A 276 53.04 37.07 -22.29
C VAL A 276 52.25 36.86 -20.99
N GLU A 277 51.89 37.91 -20.26
CA GLU A 277 51.01 37.78 -19.09
C GLU A 277 49.63 37.23 -19.46
N ALA A 278 48.99 37.75 -20.51
CA ALA A 278 47.70 37.25 -21.00
C ALA A 278 47.77 35.76 -21.38
N ARG A 279 48.83 35.34 -22.09
CA ARG A 279 49.08 33.93 -22.41
C ARG A 279 49.22 33.08 -21.16
N VAL A 280 50.03 33.49 -20.18
CA VAL A 280 50.27 32.72 -18.96
C VAL A 280 49.02 32.70 -18.06
N ASN A 281 48.24 33.78 -18.03
CA ASN A 281 46.92 33.80 -17.39
C ASN A 281 45.97 32.80 -18.05
N ARG A 282 45.94 32.72 -19.39
CA ARG A 282 45.16 31.71 -20.12
C ARG A 282 45.61 30.29 -19.80
N GLU A 283 46.92 29.99 -19.83
CA GLU A 283 47.46 28.67 -19.48
C GLU A 283 47.21 28.30 -18.00
N ILE A 284 47.10 29.27 -17.09
CA ILE A 284 46.71 29.05 -15.69
C ILE A 284 45.21 28.76 -15.59
N ALA A 285 44.38 29.54 -16.29
CA ALA A 285 42.93 29.38 -16.32
C ALA A 285 42.51 28.05 -16.97
N GLU A 286 43.08 27.70 -18.11
CA GLU A 286 42.88 26.41 -18.81
C GLU A 286 43.23 25.22 -17.90
N ARG A 287 44.36 25.31 -17.18
CA ARG A 287 44.78 24.28 -16.22
C ARG A 287 43.84 24.18 -15.02
N HIS A 288 43.26 25.30 -14.57
CA HIS A 288 42.25 25.31 -13.52
C HIS A 288 40.92 24.73 -14.03
N GLN A 289 40.47 25.15 -15.21
CA GLN A 289 39.27 24.65 -15.88
C GLN A 289 39.36 23.14 -16.09
N LYS A 290 40.45 22.63 -16.66
CA LYS A 290 40.68 21.20 -16.81
C LYS A 290 40.66 20.45 -15.48
N HIS A 291 41.15 21.05 -14.39
CA HIS A 291 41.04 20.44 -13.06
C HIS A 291 39.58 20.40 -12.55
N VAL A 292 38.80 21.45 -12.78
CA VAL A 292 37.36 21.49 -12.43
C VAL A 292 36.59 20.48 -13.27
N GLU A 293 36.76 20.50 -14.59
CA GLU A 293 36.18 19.56 -15.57
C GLU A 293 36.49 18.11 -15.19
N THR A 294 37.75 17.73 -14.97
CA THR A 294 38.09 16.37 -14.54
C THR A 294 37.52 16.00 -13.15
N ASN A 295 37.20 16.96 -12.29
CA ASN A 295 36.49 16.69 -11.04
C ASN A 295 34.97 16.56 -11.24
N GLU A 296 34.39 17.27 -12.21
CA GLU A 296 32.99 17.17 -12.61
C GLU A 296 32.71 15.86 -13.36
N GLU A 297 33.60 15.42 -14.26
CA GLU A 297 33.58 14.11 -14.91
C GLU A 297 33.56 12.95 -13.89
N ARG A 298 34.33 13.07 -12.81
CA ARG A 298 34.39 12.06 -11.72
C ARG A 298 33.23 12.15 -10.73
N LYS A 299 32.49 13.26 -10.71
CA LYS A 299 31.45 13.53 -9.72
C LYS A 299 30.19 12.79 -10.13
N LEU A 300 29.83 11.76 -9.36
CA LEU A 300 28.60 10.99 -9.60
C LEU A 300 27.40 11.93 -9.79
N THR A 301 26.61 11.66 -10.83
CA THR A 301 25.34 12.36 -11.09
C THR A 301 24.36 12.15 -9.92
N LYS A 302 23.25 12.90 -9.89
CA LYS A 302 22.22 12.71 -8.86
C LYS A 302 21.68 11.28 -8.88
N ASP A 303 21.44 10.75 -10.07
CA ASP A 303 20.85 9.42 -10.29
C ASP A 303 21.85 8.33 -9.89
N GLN A 304 23.11 8.42 -10.33
CA GLN A 304 24.18 7.50 -9.89
C GLN A 304 24.39 7.48 -8.37
N LYS A 305 24.14 8.60 -7.67
CA LYS A 305 24.16 8.64 -6.20
C LYS A 305 22.95 7.95 -5.60
N HIS A 306 21.76 8.16 -6.17
CA HIS A 306 20.54 7.49 -5.75
C HIS A 306 20.66 5.96 -5.93
N ASP A 307 21.10 5.50 -7.10
CA ASP A 307 21.30 4.07 -7.39
C ASP A 307 22.34 3.44 -6.45
N LYS A 308 23.41 4.17 -6.13
CA LYS A 308 24.41 3.73 -5.13
C LYS A 308 23.82 3.63 -3.72
N ILE A 309 22.90 4.51 -3.33
CA ILE A 309 22.19 4.44 -2.04
C ILE A 309 21.24 3.25 -2.03
N ALA A 310 20.40 3.08 -3.07
CA ALA A 310 19.48 1.96 -3.23
C ALA A 310 20.22 0.61 -3.22
N THR A 311 21.34 0.50 -3.95
CA THR A 311 22.21 -0.68 -3.96
C THR A 311 22.76 -0.99 -2.57
N ASN A 312 23.13 0.02 -1.79
CA ASN A 312 23.64 -0.17 -0.43
C ASN A 312 22.51 -0.58 0.54
N GLN A 313 21.32 0.01 0.43
CA GLN A 313 20.14 -0.36 1.23
C GLN A 313 19.70 -1.80 0.93
N GLN A 314 19.72 -2.20 -0.33
CA GLN A 314 19.43 -3.57 -0.76
C GLN A 314 20.45 -4.57 -0.19
N LYS A 315 21.75 -4.29 -0.30
CA LYS A 315 22.83 -5.08 0.32
C LYS A 315 22.77 -5.15 1.84
N ASP A 316 22.12 -4.17 2.48
CA ASP A 316 21.93 -4.18 3.94
C ASP A 316 20.74 -5.04 4.34
N ALA A 317 19.62 -4.96 3.59
CA ALA A 317 18.46 -5.84 3.75
C ALA A 317 18.75 -7.30 3.39
N GLU A 318 19.70 -7.58 2.50
CA GLU A 318 20.18 -8.93 2.16
C GLU A 318 20.91 -9.63 3.32
N LYS A 319 21.48 -8.86 4.27
CA LYS A 319 22.11 -9.44 5.47
C LYS A 319 21.09 -9.90 6.50
N GLY A 320 19.86 -9.40 6.45
CA GLY A 320 18.84 -9.60 7.46
C GLY A 320 17.79 -8.49 7.44
N ILE A 321 16.56 -8.83 7.80
CA ILE A 321 15.48 -7.88 8.01
C ILE A 321 15.29 -7.75 9.51
N HIS A 322 15.51 -6.56 10.05
CA HIS A 322 15.22 -6.24 11.44
C HIS A 322 13.87 -5.50 11.51
N MET A 323 13.13 -5.73 12.59
CA MET A 323 11.83 -5.10 12.86
C MET A 323 11.89 -4.28 14.15
N LEU A 324 11.20 -3.14 14.15
CA LEU A 324 10.92 -2.31 15.32
C LEU A 324 9.42 -2.05 15.42
N VAL A 325 8.89 -2.11 16.63
CA VAL A 325 7.51 -1.76 16.95
C VAL A 325 7.50 -0.67 18.01
N PHE A 326 6.86 0.46 17.71
CA PHE A 326 6.72 1.58 18.64
C PHE A 326 5.26 1.83 19.01
N LYS A 327 5.02 2.17 20.27
CA LYS A 327 3.77 2.69 20.81
C LYS A 327 3.93 4.20 21.04
N ILE A 328 2.98 4.99 20.56
CA ILE A 328 2.96 6.46 20.70
C ILE A 328 1.55 6.86 21.13
N GLU A 329 1.38 7.62 22.20
CA GLU A 329 0.03 7.93 22.73
C GLU A 329 -0.81 8.71 21.70
N SER A 330 -0.25 9.78 21.14
CA SER A 330 -0.93 10.71 20.26
C SER A 330 -0.05 11.10 19.06
N LEU A 331 -0.62 10.97 17.86
CA LEU A 331 -0.04 11.45 16.60
C LEU A 331 -0.76 12.69 16.05
N ALA A 332 -1.38 13.49 16.93
CA ALA A 332 -2.09 14.74 16.59
C ALA A 332 -1.20 15.76 15.83
N ASN A 333 0.07 15.90 16.21
CA ASN A 333 1.02 16.78 15.53
C ASN A 333 1.35 16.26 14.12
N GLY A 334 0.94 17.00 13.09
CA GLY A 334 1.17 16.66 11.69
C GLY A 334 2.66 16.56 11.31
N GLN A 335 3.54 17.29 11.99
CA GLN A 335 4.98 17.17 11.77
C GLN A 335 5.51 15.80 12.20
N HIS A 336 4.97 15.19 13.26
CA HIS A 336 5.41 13.88 13.72
C HIS A 336 5.02 12.82 12.69
N ARG A 337 3.78 12.85 12.20
CA ARG A 337 3.32 11.97 11.10
C ARG A 337 4.19 12.12 9.83
N TYR A 338 4.54 13.35 9.46
CA TYR A 338 5.44 13.61 8.33
C TYR A 338 6.86 13.07 8.58
N LYS A 339 7.47 13.34 9.74
CA LYS A 339 8.80 12.85 10.12
C LYS A 339 8.84 11.31 10.08
N ILE A 340 7.84 10.63 10.67
CA ILE A 340 7.69 9.16 10.67
C ILE A 340 7.67 8.61 9.23
N GLY A 341 6.74 9.09 8.39
CA GLY A 341 6.53 8.54 7.05
C GLY A 341 7.67 8.86 6.07
N MET A 342 8.11 10.11 6.04
CA MET A 342 9.16 10.57 5.11
C MET A 342 10.51 9.93 5.42
N ASN A 343 10.86 9.70 6.70
CA ASN A 343 12.10 9.01 7.03
C ASN A 343 12.01 7.50 6.76
N ALA A 344 10.83 6.87 6.90
CA ALA A 344 10.65 5.47 6.52
C ALA A 344 10.89 5.27 5.01
N GLU A 345 10.29 6.13 4.18
CA GLU A 345 10.46 6.12 2.73
C GLU A 345 11.92 6.41 2.31
N GLN A 346 12.54 7.47 2.85
CA GLN A 346 13.94 7.82 2.55
C GLN A 346 14.96 6.74 2.96
N LEU A 347 14.66 5.95 3.99
CA LEU A 347 15.50 4.85 4.47
C LEU A 347 15.18 3.51 3.81
N ALA A 348 14.25 3.47 2.83
CA ALA A 348 13.76 2.27 2.14
C ALA A 348 13.19 1.20 3.10
N LEU A 349 12.61 1.66 4.20
CA LEU A 349 11.95 0.84 5.20
C LEU A 349 10.52 0.52 4.77
N THR A 350 10.07 -0.69 5.09
CA THR A 350 8.68 -1.13 4.88
C THR A 350 7.97 -1.21 6.24
N GLY A 351 6.64 -1.21 6.26
CA GLY A 351 5.90 -1.18 7.53
C GLY A 351 4.57 -0.44 7.46
N ILE A 352 3.97 -0.23 8.63
CA ILE A 352 2.68 0.45 8.78
C ILE A 352 2.63 1.33 10.03
N CYS A 353 2.06 2.52 9.88
CA CYS A 353 1.62 3.37 10.98
C CYS A 353 0.09 3.26 11.13
N VAL A 354 -0.35 2.58 12.19
CA VAL A 354 -1.75 2.48 12.61
C VAL A 354 -2.03 3.64 13.58
N MET A 355 -2.83 4.60 13.13
CA MET A 355 -3.30 5.71 13.96
C MET A 355 -4.66 5.35 14.56
N HIS A 356 -4.80 5.50 15.88
CA HIS A 356 -6.01 5.11 16.61
C HIS A 356 -6.15 6.01 17.87
N PRO A 357 -7.37 6.32 18.34
CA PRO A 357 -7.59 7.33 19.40
C PRO A 357 -6.99 7.03 20.78
N LYS A 358 -6.76 5.75 21.13
CA LYS A 358 -6.18 5.36 22.43
C LYS A 358 -4.65 5.44 22.45
N PHE A 359 -4.02 4.88 21.42
CA PHE A 359 -2.59 4.87 21.16
C PHE A 359 -2.38 4.54 19.69
N ASN A 360 -1.19 4.84 19.17
CA ASN A 360 -0.80 4.63 17.79
C ASN A 360 0.32 3.59 17.75
N LEU A 361 0.27 2.68 16.77
CA LEU A 361 1.27 1.64 16.59
C LEU A 361 2.07 1.89 15.31
N VAL A 362 3.39 1.92 15.41
CA VAL A 362 4.31 2.06 14.28
C VAL A 362 5.16 0.81 14.18
N ILE A 363 4.89 -0.03 13.17
CA ILE A 363 5.68 -1.21 12.83
C ILE A 363 6.57 -0.86 11.64
N VAL A 364 7.87 -1.09 11.76
CA VAL A 364 8.86 -0.79 10.71
C VAL A 364 9.83 -1.95 10.56
N GLU A 365 10.13 -2.35 9.32
CA GLU A 365 11.07 -3.41 9.00
C GLU A 365 12.08 -2.97 7.92
N GLY A 366 13.29 -3.53 7.94
CA GLY A 366 14.30 -3.32 6.89
C GLY A 366 15.72 -3.66 7.33
N GLY A 367 16.72 -3.19 6.57
CA GLY A 367 18.13 -3.43 6.87
C GLY A 367 18.59 -2.75 8.17
N GLU A 368 19.55 -3.38 8.85
CA GLU A 368 20.07 -2.99 10.18
C GLU A 368 20.48 -1.50 10.26
N TRP A 369 21.13 -0.97 9.21
CA TRP A 369 21.57 0.42 9.17
C TRP A 369 20.40 1.40 9.15
N SER A 370 19.40 1.13 8.31
CA SER A 370 18.18 1.95 8.21
C SER A 370 17.37 1.87 9.49
N ILE A 371 17.26 0.67 10.07
CA ILE A 371 16.56 0.42 11.34
C ILE A 371 17.23 1.17 12.51
N LYS A 372 18.56 1.12 12.65
CA LYS A 372 19.30 1.92 13.67
C LYS A 372 19.11 3.43 13.49
N LYS A 373 19.07 3.92 12.24
CA LYS A 373 18.77 5.34 11.93
C LYS A 373 17.35 5.72 12.33
N TYR A 374 16.39 4.84 12.09
CA TYR A 374 14.98 5.05 12.43
C TYR A 374 14.74 4.98 13.94
N LYS A 375 15.35 4.04 14.65
CA LYS A 375 15.35 3.98 16.13
C LYS A 375 15.81 5.29 16.75
N LYS A 376 16.95 5.83 16.28
CA LYS A 376 17.47 7.13 16.74
C LYS A 376 16.56 8.31 16.35
N LEU A 377 15.82 8.23 15.24
CA LEU A 377 14.79 9.23 14.92
C LEU A 377 13.68 9.19 15.97
N MET A 378 13.08 8.01 16.15
CA MET A 378 11.88 7.81 16.97
C MET A 378 12.11 8.05 18.46
N LEU A 379 13.28 7.71 19.00
CA LEU A 379 13.54 7.82 20.45
C LEU A 379 14.36 9.07 20.85
N ASN A 380 15.15 9.67 19.95
CA ASN A 380 16.12 10.71 20.34
C ASN A 380 16.06 12.01 19.51
N ARG A 381 15.30 12.08 18.40
CA ARG A 381 15.28 13.26 17.51
C ARG A 381 13.90 13.89 17.33
N ILE A 382 12.84 13.16 17.61
CA ILE A 382 11.49 13.69 17.68
C ILE A 382 11.24 14.00 19.16
N ASP A 383 10.95 15.26 19.47
CA ASP A 383 10.39 15.62 20.75
C ASP A 383 8.89 15.35 20.68
N TRP A 384 8.42 14.35 21.42
CA TRP A 384 7.02 13.92 21.38
C TRP A 384 6.08 14.85 22.15
N THR A 385 6.65 15.70 23.01
CA THR A 385 5.91 16.68 23.82
C THR A 385 5.58 17.96 23.03
N GLU A 386 6.27 18.21 21.92
CA GLU A 386 6.01 19.34 21.04
C GLU A 386 4.69 19.15 20.25
N ASN A 387 3.78 20.13 20.38
CA ASN A 387 2.65 20.28 19.46
C ASN A 387 2.83 21.51 18.56
N SER A 388 2.41 21.42 17.30
CA SER A 388 2.48 22.52 16.34
C SER A 388 1.21 22.59 15.50
N PRO A 389 0.71 23.81 15.18
CA PRO A 389 -0.51 23.97 14.40
C PRO A 389 -0.36 23.38 13.00
N SER A 390 -1.46 22.88 12.44
CA SER A 390 -1.42 22.26 11.11
C SER A 390 -1.23 23.32 10.03
N ARG A 391 -0.14 23.19 9.26
CA ARG A 391 0.22 24.15 8.20
C ARG A 391 -0.79 24.19 7.04
N ASP A 392 -1.52 23.10 6.81
CA ASP A 392 -2.59 23.01 5.82
C ASP A 392 -3.92 23.52 6.40
N ARG A 393 -4.10 24.85 6.42
CA ARG A 393 -5.43 25.45 6.66
C ARG A 393 -6.37 25.30 5.45
N ASP A 394 -5.82 25.15 4.24
CA ASP A 394 -6.60 25.07 3.00
C ASP A 394 -6.88 23.64 2.53
N GLY A 395 -8.14 23.21 2.67
CA GLY A 395 -8.78 22.34 1.66
C GLY A 395 -8.90 20.84 1.91
N LYS A 396 -8.43 20.25 3.03
CA LYS A 396 -8.63 18.81 3.34
C LYS A 396 -9.12 18.49 4.76
N GLN A 397 -9.65 19.48 5.48
CA GLN A 397 -10.12 19.31 6.87
C GLN A 397 -11.22 18.24 7.03
N GLY A 398 -12.13 18.08 6.07
CA GLY A 398 -13.28 17.16 6.17
C GLY A 398 -12.99 15.66 6.14
N ALA A 399 -11.74 15.22 6.01
CA ALA A 399 -11.35 13.80 5.96
C ALA A 399 -10.40 13.37 7.11
N THR A 400 -9.97 14.30 7.96
CA THR A 400 -9.09 14.01 9.10
C THR A 400 -9.95 13.89 10.35
N ARG A 401 -9.79 12.80 11.11
CA ARG A 401 -10.55 12.58 12.35
C ARG A 401 -10.13 13.62 13.40
N ASP A 402 -11.10 14.13 14.14
CA ASP A 402 -10.94 15.17 15.17
C ASP A 402 -9.75 14.91 16.13
N TRP A 403 -9.68 13.73 16.75
CA TRP A 403 -8.59 13.36 17.67
C TRP A 403 -7.18 13.34 17.06
N LEU A 404 -7.06 13.43 15.73
CA LEU A 404 -5.81 13.49 14.95
C LEU A 404 -5.45 14.94 14.51
N LEU A 405 -6.30 15.91 14.82
CA LEU A 405 -6.02 17.34 14.65
C LEU A 405 -5.12 17.83 15.82
N ALA A 406 -4.25 18.79 15.50
CA ALA A 406 -3.34 19.40 16.48
C ALA A 406 -4.03 20.47 17.34
N GLU A 407 -5.11 21.05 16.84
CA GLU A 407 -5.94 22.09 17.46
C GLU A 407 -7.25 21.45 17.94
N LYS A 408 -7.76 21.89 19.10
CA LYS A 408 -9.10 21.57 19.60
C LYS A 408 -10.15 22.47 18.93
N ASP A 409 -11.44 22.19 19.13
CA ASP A 409 -12.57 23.02 18.66
C ASP A 409 -12.49 24.51 19.06
N ASN A 410 -11.82 24.84 20.17
CA ASN A 410 -11.62 26.22 20.63
C ASN A 410 -10.40 26.94 20.01
N GLY A 411 -9.68 26.30 19.08
CA GLY A 411 -8.48 26.83 18.44
C GLY A 411 -7.20 26.75 19.29
N GLU A 412 -7.26 26.21 20.50
CA GLU A 412 -6.06 25.93 21.30
C GLU A 412 -5.35 24.66 20.80
N LEU A 413 -4.02 24.64 20.92
CA LEU A 413 -3.26 23.43 20.69
C LEU A 413 -3.62 22.38 21.76
N LYS A 414 -3.76 21.12 21.32
CA LYS A 414 -3.87 19.98 22.22
C LYS A 414 -2.60 19.88 23.08
N ASP A 415 -2.74 19.68 24.38
CA ASP A 415 -1.60 19.41 25.24
C ASP A 415 -1.03 18.01 24.89
N MET A 416 0.29 17.96 24.79
CA MET A 416 1.07 16.78 24.43
C MET A 416 2.19 16.53 25.46
N SER A 417 2.19 17.24 26.61
CA SER A 417 3.20 17.15 27.67
C SER A 417 3.50 15.73 28.16
N MET A 418 2.48 14.86 28.20
CA MET A 418 2.61 13.45 28.59
C MET A 418 2.93 12.50 27.41
N ASN A 419 2.81 12.97 26.17
CA ASN A 419 2.94 12.12 24.99
C ASN A 419 4.38 11.65 24.78
N GLU A 420 4.58 10.34 24.83
CA GLU A 420 5.86 9.68 24.64
C GLU A 420 5.85 8.66 23.49
N CYS A 421 7.04 8.14 23.15
CA CYS A 421 7.24 7.08 22.18
C CYS A 421 8.06 5.95 22.82
N LYS A 422 7.40 4.82 23.06
CA LYS A 422 8.00 3.62 23.67
C LYS A 422 8.32 2.59 22.60
N LEU A 423 9.49 1.97 22.69
CA LEU A 423 9.85 0.79 21.90
C LEU A 423 9.23 -0.44 22.57
N VAL A 424 8.29 -1.08 21.88
CA VAL A 424 7.55 -2.27 22.36
C VAL A 424 8.30 -3.56 21.99
N PHE A 425 8.87 -3.62 20.79
CA PHE A 425 9.60 -4.78 20.29
C PHE A 425 10.73 -4.38 19.34
N GLU A 426 11.83 -5.11 19.40
CA GLU A 426 12.97 -5.06 18.49
C GLU A 426 13.46 -6.49 18.25
N GLY A 427 13.61 -6.87 16.98
CA GLY A 427 13.97 -8.24 16.63
C GLY A 427 14.33 -8.41 15.15
N GLU A 428 14.50 -9.67 14.74
CA GLU A 428 14.82 -10.07 13.38
C GLU A 428 13.66 -10.89 12.79
N GLU A 429 13.41 -10.71 11.50
CA GLU A 429 12.32 -11.32 10.75
C GLU A 429 12.89 -12.04 9.51
N LYS A 430 12.32 -13.19 9.16
CA LYS A 430 12.88 -14.04 8.09
C LYS A 430 12.75 -13.40 6.70
N ALA A 431 11.73 -12.58 6.49
CA ALA A 431 11.47 -11.87 5.24
C ALA A 431 10.55 -10.66 5.50
N ARG A 432 10.58 -9.67 4.61
CA ARG A 432 9.68 -8.50 4.69
C ARG A 432 8.21 -8.93 4.63
N ALA A 433 7.42 -8.58 5.64
CA ALA A 433 5.97 -8.78 5.66
C ALA A 433 5.22 -7.68 4.89
N PHE A 434 5.79 -6.46 4.84
CA PHE A 434 5.18 -5.29 4.21
C PHE A 434 5.84 -4.99 2.86
N ARG A 435 5.03 -4.76 1.81
CA ARG A 435 5.54 -4.44 0.46
C ARG A 435 6.03 -3.00 0.31
N LYS A 436 5.51 -2.09 1.13
CA LYS A 436 5.82 -0.65 1.13
C LYS A 436 5.47 -0.07 2.50
N TRP A 437 5.97 1.12 2.80
CA TRP A 437 5.45 1.93 3.90
C TRP A 437 3.98 2.30 3.66
N GLY A 438 3.18 2.32 4.73
CA GLY A 438 1.79 2.75 4.69
C GLY A 438 1.33 3.40 6.00
N SER A 439 0.23 4.16 5.93
CA SER A 439 -0.45 4.66 7.11
C SER A 439 -1.95 4.36 7.01
N LYS A 440 -2.56 4.02 8.14
CA LYS A 440 -3.97 3.65 8.22
C LYS A 440 -4.57 4.26 9.49
N VAL A 441 -5.70 4.95 9.34
CA VAL A 441 -6.49 5.44 10.46
C VAL A 441 -7.52 4.36 10.81
N CYS A 442 -7.54 3.91 12.06
CA CYS A 442 -8.49 2.95 12.62
C CYS A 442 -9.27 3.62 13.75
N GLU A 443 -10.56 3.30 13.87
CA GLU A 443 -11.47 3.88 14.88
C GLU A 443 -11.71 2.95 16.07
N THR A 444 -11.52 1.64 15.87
CA THR A 444 -11.74 0.57 16.85
C THR A 444 -10.53 -0.36 16.92
N ASP A 445 -10.40 -1.12 18.02
CA ASP A 445 -9.31 -2.08 18.21
C ASP A 445 -9.41 -3.19 17.13
N SER A 446 -10.63 -3.62 16.79
CA SER A 446 -10.96 -4.50 15.65
C SER A 446 -10.41 -4.00 14.29
N GLU A 447 -10.64 -2.72 13.92
CA GLU A 447 -10.11 -2.17 12.66
C GLU A 447 -8.57 -2.15 12.62
N ALA A 448 -7.91 -2.01 13.79
CA ALA A 448 -6.47 -2.10 13.92
C ALA A 448 -5.97 -3.55 13.75
N ARG A 449 -6.64 -4.53 14.36
CA ARG A 449 -6.38 -5.97 14.15
C ARG A 449 -6.53 -6.35 12.68
N ASP A 450 -7.66 -6.01 12.03
CA ASP A 450 -7.90 -6.26 10.59
C ASP A 450 -6.84 -5.63 9.67
N ALA A 451 -6.29 -4.48 10.06
CA ALA A 451 -5.25 -3.81 9.29
C ALA A 451 -3.95 -4.62 9.27
N LEU A 452 -3.66 -5.32 10.36
CA LEU A 452 -2.43 -6.09 10.64
C LEU A 452 -2.56 -7.59 10.36
N ALA A 453 -3.77 -8.15 10.42
CA ALA A 453 -4.05 -9.56 10.15
C ALA A 453 -3.60 -10.00 8.75
N ARG A 454 -3.69 -9.09 7.75
CA ARG A 454 -3.16 -9.32 6.39
C ARG A 454 -1.66 -9.60 6.35
N THR A 455 -0.90 -9.12 7.33
CA THR A 455 0.54 -9.35 7.48
C THR A 455 0.87 -10.30 8.63
N LYS A 456 -0.13 -10.84 9.34
CA LYS A 456 0.00 -11.67 10.56
C LYS A 456 0.77 -10.97 11.69
N MET A 457 0.55 -9.66 11.83
CA MET A 457 1.24 -8.78 12.81
C MET A 457 0.29 -8.21 13.87
N ASP A 458 -0.90 -8.80 14.00
CA ASP A 458 -1.97 -8.42 14.92
C ASP A 458 -1.60 -8.66 16.39
N ASN A 459 -0.77 -9.66 16.69
CA ASN A 459 -0.18 -9.88 18.01
C ASN A 459 0.52 -8.63 18.58
N PHE A 460 1.17 -7.83 17.73
CA PHE A 460 1.84 -6.60 18.18
C PHE A 460 0.85 -5.50 18.64
N TRP A 461 -0.39 -5.53 18.17
CA TRP A 461 -1.44 -4.63 18.66
C TRP A 461 -1.87 -4.99 20.08
N GLN A 462 -2.06 -6.29 20.36
CA GLN A 462 -2.37 -6.79 21.70
C GLN A 462 -1.20 -6.56 22.66
N LEU A 463 0.04 -6.84 22.23
CA LEU A 463 1.25 -6.55 23.01
C LEU A 463 1.34 -5.07 23.38
N ALA A 464 1.15 -4.15 22.42
CA ALA A 464 1.16 -2.71 22.71
C ALA A 464 -0.01 -2.22 23.58
N LYS A 465 -1.16 -2.90 23.54
CA LYS A 465 -2.30 -2.64 24.44
C LYS A 465 -1.95 -2.99 25.90
N GLY A 466 -1.23 -4.09 26.12
CA GLY A 466 -0.74 -4.50 27.45
C GLY A 466 0.57 -3.82 27.92
N PHE A 467 1.31 -3.19 27.01
CA PHE A 467 2.58 -2.52 27.32
C PHE A 467 2.34 -1.19 28.06
N ALA A 468 2.88 -1.03 29.27
CA ALA A 468 2.74 0.18 30.09
C ALA A 468 3.49 1.39 29.49
#